data_AF-A0A9R0HSV7-F1
#
_entry.id   AF-A0A9R0HSV7-F1
#
_cell.length_a   1.000
_cell.length_b   1.000
_cell.length_c   1.000
_cell.angle_alpha   90.00
_cell.angle_beta   90.00
_cell.angle_gamma   90.00
#
_symmetry.space_group_name_H-M   'P 1'
#
loop_
_entity.id
_entity.type
_entity.pdbx_description
1 polymer ?
#
loop_
_entity_poly.entity_id
_entity_poly.type
_entity_poly.pdbx_seq_one_letter_code
_entity_poly.pdbx_strand_id
1 'polypeptide(L)'
;MNKMLNATTYVLHVFFALTMAAIGISQSSSFAPDSSKAKSVAASVFSILDRKSKIDPSDESGMILDDVKGETELRYLRFSYPTRPDIQIFRDLRLSFVEQQLDESTQQAFHPKHLVHRNCVDYGKQEQSCFLHHKPIPIERI
;
A
#
# COMPACT_ATOMS: atom_id res chain seq x y z
N MET A 1 -28.76 -38.41 -53.99
CA MET A 1 -27.93 -37.19 -53.80
C MET A 1 -28.05 -36.61 -52.38
N ASN A 2 -29.26 -36.41 -51.83
CA ASN A 2 -29.46 -35.79 -50.51
C ASN A 2 -28.86 -36.57 -49.30
N LYS A 3 -28.83 -37.92 -49.35
CA LYS A 3 -28.19 -38.73 -48.30
C LYS A 3 -26.67 -38.51 -48.20
N MET A 4 -26.01 -38.32 -49.36
CA MET A 4 -24.57 -38.05 -49.41
C MET A 4 -24.25 -36.61 -48.98
N LEU A 5 -25.12 -35.66 -49.35
CA LEU A 5 -25.01 -34.26 -48.93
C LEU A 5 -25.14 -34.09 -47.40
N ASN A 6 -26.08 -34.80 -46.77
CA ASN A 6 -26.26 -34.75 -45.31
C ASN A 6 -25.09 -35.37 -44.55
N ALA A 7 -24.52 -36.46 -45.05
CA ALA A 7 -23.39 -37.15 -44.42
C ALA A 7 -22.16 -36.23 -44.28
N THR A 8 -21.84 -35.46 -45.32
CA THR A 8 -20.73 -34.48 -45.28
C THR A 8 -20.97 -33.39 -44.25
N THR A 9 -22.21 -32.91 -44.10
CA THR A 9 -22.56 -31.88 -43.11
C THR A 9 -22.38 -32.38 -41.66
N TYR A 10 -22.71 -33.63 -41.36
CA TYR A 10 -22.51 -34.19 -40.00
C TYR A 10 -21.04 -34.25 -39.61
N VAL A 11 -20.16 -34.64 -40.54
CA VAL A 11 -18.72 -34.71 -40.30
C VAL A 11 -18.15 -33.33 -40.00
N LEU A 12 -18.55 -32.31 -40.76
CA LEU A 12 -18.11 -30.93 -40.54
C LEU A 12 -18.61 -30.36 -39.21
N HIS A 13 -19.85 -30.67 -38.81
CA HIS A 13 -20.39 -30.26 -37.51
C HIS A 13 -19.60 -30.83 -36.33
N VAL A 14 -19.33 -32.13 -36.34
CA VAL A 14 -18.56 -32.78 -35.25
C VAL A 14 -17.15 -32.23 -35.20
N PHE A 15 -16.51 -32.03 -36.36
CA PHE A 15 -15.18 -31.42 -36.43
C PHE A 15 -15.16 -30.00 -35.85
N PHE A 16 -16.09 -29.14 -36.26
CA PHE A 16 -16.16 -27.77 -35.77
C PHE A 16 -16.46 -27.71 -34.27
N ALA A 17 -17.35 -28.57 -33.77
CA ALA A 17 -17.63 -28.67 -32.34
C ALA A 17 -16.36 -29.07 -31.56
N LEU A 18 -15.59 -30.03 -32.06
CA LEU A 18 -14.35 -30.48 -31.43
C LEU A 18 -13.26 -29.39 -31.44
N THR A 19 -13.09 -28.67 -32.55
CA THR A 19 -12.10 -27.59 -32.63
C THR A 19 -12.46 -26.41 -31.74
N MET A 20 -13.75 -26.02 -31.69
CA MET A 20 -14.21 -24.98 -30.76
C MET A 20 -13.98 -25.36 -29.30
N ALA A 21 -14.25 -26.63 -28.92
CA ALA A 21 -13.96 -27.13 -27.58
C ALA A 21 -12.45 -27.06 -27.25
N ALA A 22 -11.59 -27.49 -28.18
CA ALA A 22 -10.14 -27.43 -28.01
C ALA A 22 -9.61 -26.00 -27.87
N ILE A 23 -10.15 -25.06 -28.64
CA ILE A 23 -9.80 -23.63 -28.55
C ILE A 23 -10.22 -23.05 -27.19
N GLY A 24 -11.42 -23.40 -26.71
CA GLY A 24 -11.91 -22.98 -25.40
C GLY A 24 -10.96 -23.39 -24.27
N ILE A 25 -10.58 -24.68 -24.23
CA ILE A 25 -9.64 -25.21 -23.23
C ILE A 25 -8.28 -24.50 -23.33
N SER A 26 -7.77 -24.30 -24.54
CA SER A 26 -6.49 -23.64 -24.78
C SER A 26 -6.47 -22.22 -24.22
N GLN A 27 -7.51 -21.43 -24.50
CA GLN A 27 -7.62 -20.06 -23.99
C GLN A 27 -7.79 -20.03 -22.46
N SER A 28 -8.60 -20.94 -21.88
CA SER A 28 -8.73 -21.04 -20.43
C SER A 28 -7.40 -21.33 -19.75
N SER A 29 -6.56 -22.19 -20.33
CA SER A 29 -5.24 -22.50 -19.80
C SER A 29 -4.29 -21.30 -19.77
N SER A 30 -4.46 -20.34 -20.69
CA SER A 30 -3.61 -19.14 -20.73
C SER A 30 -3.82 -18.21 -19.53
N PHE A 31 -4.98 -18.24 -18.86
CA PHE A 31 -5.28 -17.41 -17.69
C PHE A 31 -4.80 -18.00 -16.35
N ALA A 32 -4.35 -19.25 -16.34
CA ALA A 32 -3.83 -19.91 -15.14
C ALA A 32 -2.67 -19.15 -14.45
N PRO A 33 -1.61 -18.71 -15.16
CA PRO A 33 -0.51 -17.98 -14.52
C PRO A 33 -0.97 -16.65 -13.92
N ASP A 34 -1.85 -15.91 -14.58
CA ASP A 34 -2.33 -14.62 -14.08
C ASP A 34 -3.18 -14.76 -12.82
N SER A 35 -4.03 -15.79 -12.78
CA SER A 35 -4.80 -16.14 -11.59
C SER A 35 -3.90 -16.49 -10.40
N SER A 36 -2.80 -17.21 -10.65
CA SER A 36 -1.84 -17.56 -9.59
C SER A 36 -1.08 -16.33 -9.06
N LYS A 37 -0.67 -15.42 -9.95
CA LYS A 37 -0.03 -14.15 -9.58
C LYS A 37 -0.98 -13.27 -8.79
N ALA A 38 -2.23 -13.14 -9.24
CA ALA A 38 -3.26 -12.36 -8.56
C ALA A 38 -3.48 -12.86 -7.11
N LYS A 39 -3.54 -14.19 -6.91
CA LYS A 39 -3.61 -14.79 -5.57
C LYS A 39 -2.42 -14.42 -4.69
N SER A 40 -1.20 -14.48 -5.24
CA SER A 40 0.01 -14.11 -4.49
C SER A 40 0.02 -12.63 -4.10
N VAL A 41 -0.38 -11.74 -5.00
CA VAL A 41 -0.45 -10.30 -4.72
C VAL A 41 -1.53 -10.00 -3.70
N ALA A 42 -2.72 -10.59 -3.85
CA ALA A 42 -3.80 -10.45 -2.88
C ALA A 42 -3.35 -10.91 -1.49
N ALA A 43 -2.69 -12.07 -1.38
CA ALA A 43 -2.15 -12.56 -0.12
C ALA A 43 -1.16 -11.56 0.51
N SER A 44 -0.28 -10.94 -0.29
CA SER A 44 0.63 -9.90 0.21
C SER A 44 -0.11 -8.67 0.72
N VAL A 45 -1.13 -8.18 0.01
CA VAL A 45 -1.90 -7.01 0.43
C VAL A 45 -2.67 -7.30 1.72
N PHE A 46 -3.35 -8.44 1.79
CA PHE A 46 -4.05 -8.86 3.01
C PHE A 46 -3.09 -9.03 4.18
N SER A 47 -1.87 -9.56 3.95
CA SER A 47 -0.86 -9.66 5.02
C SER A 47 -0.44 -8.31 5.61
N ILE A 48 -0.50 -7.23 4.83
CA ILE A 48 -0.20 -5.87 5.30
C ILE A 48 -1.40 -5.31 6.06
N LEU A 49 -2.63 -5.52 5.56
CA LEU A 49 -3.86 -5.05 6.20
C LEU A 49 -4.11 -5.73 7.55
N ASP A 50 -3.87 -7.03 7.64
CA ASP A 50 -4.06 -7.81 8.87
C ASP A 50 -2.92 -7.63 9.89
N ARG A 51 -1.90 -6.83 9.56
CA ARG A 51 -0.77 -6.58 10.46
C ARG A 51 -1.22 -5.77 11.68
N LYS A 52 -1.22 -6.40 12.85
CA LYS A 52 -1.43 -5.70 14.12
C LYS A 52 -0.30 -4.69 14.39
N SER A 53 -0.66 -3.41 14.52
CA SER A 53 0.26 -2.36 14.97
C SER A 53 0.62 -2.56 16.45
N LYS A 54 1.86 -2.24 16.83
CA LYS A 54 2.27 -2.26 18.25
C LYS A 54 1.67 -1.11 19.06
N ILE A 55 1.30 -0.03 18.37
CA ILE A 55 0.63 1.14 18.94
C ILE A 55 -0.69 1.25 18.19
N ASP A 56 -1.78 0.98 18.88
CA ASP A 56 -3.12 1.02 18.30
C ASP A 56 -3.73 2.41 18.53
N PRO A 57 -3.98 3.21 17.47
CA PRO A 57 -4.59 4.53 17.62
C PRO A 57 -6.09 4.46 17.97
N SER A 58 -6.73 3.29 17.84
CA SER A 58 -8.14 3.07 18.17
C SER A 58 -8.34 2.50 19.58
N ASP A 59 -7.25 2.28 20.32
CA ASP A 59 -7.32 1.84 21.71
C ASP A 59 -7.65 3.02 22.64
N GLU A 60 -8.88 3.02 23.16
CA GLU A 60 -9.35 4.02 24.13
C GLU A 60 -9.00 3.66 25.58
N SER A 61 -8.17 2.64 25.82
CA SER A 61 -7.64 2.32 27.16
C SER A 61 -6.68 3.37 27.71
N GLY A 62 -6.30 4.34 26.89
CA GLY A 62 -5.47 5.48 27.27
C GLY A 62 -6.12 6.37 28.32
N MET A 63 -5.30 7.01 29.15
CA MET A 63 -5.76 8.01 30.10
C MET A 63 -5.98 9.34 29.38
N ILE A 64 -7.21 9.85 29.41
CA ILE A 64 -7.55 11.20 28.94
C ILE A 64 -7.38 12.13 30.14
N LEU A 65 -6.48 13.12 30.03
CA LEU A 65 -6.26 14.12 31.08
C LEU A 65 -7.15 15.34 30.81
N ASP A 66 -7.95 15.75 31.80
CA ASP A 66 -8.85 16.91 31.71
C ASP A 66 -8.11 18.26 31.67
N ASP A 67 -6.96 18.34 32.35
CA ASP A 67 -6.09 19.51 32.39
C ASP A 67 -4.63 19.06 32.22
N VAL A 68 -3.97 19.54 31.16
CA VAL A 68 -2.58 19.20 30.83
C VAL A 68 -1.70 20.39 31.19
N LYS A 69 -1.01 20.31 32.33
CA LYS A 69 0.13 21.20 32.58
C LYS A 69 1.24 20.84 31.61
N GLY A 70 1.65 21.77 30.74
CA GLY A 70 2.66 21.59 29.69
C GLY A 70 4.09 21.32 30.17
N GLU A 71 4.26 20.79 31.38
CA GLU A 71 5.55 20.35 31.90
C GLU A 71 5.87 18.98 31.33
N THR A 72 6.76 18.94 30.34
CA THR A 72 7.14 17.70 29.66
C THR A 72 8.59 17.36 30.00
N GLU A 73 8.80 16.21 30.62
CA GLU A 73 10.12 15.70 30.92
C GLU A 73 10.43 14.41 30.15
N LEU A 74 11.53 14.44 29.41
CA LEU A 74 12.14 13.29 28.77
C LEU A 74 13.24 12.76 29.68
N ARG A 75 13.04 11.59 30.29
CA ARG A 75 13.97 10.99 31.24
C ARG A 75 14.64 9.74 30.66
N TYR A 76 15.97 9.74 30.59
CA TYR A 76 16.79 8.59 30.19
C TYR A 76 16.35 7.93 28.87
N LEU A 77 16.03 8.73 27.87
CA LEU A 77 15.54 8.20 26.61
C LEU A 77 16.67 7.51 25.84
N ARG A 78 16.42 6.25 25.50
CA ARG A 78 17.24 5.44 24.60
C ARG A 78 16.38 5.06 23.40
N PHE A 79 16.75 5.58 22.23
CA PHE A 79 15.98 5.39 21.01
C PHE A 79 16.89 4.95 19.86
N SER A 80 16.42 3.93 19.15
CA SER A 80 16.96 3.48 17.88
C SER A 80 15.81 3.18 16.92
N TYR A 81 15.98 3.53 15.65
CA TYR A 81 14.98 3.22 14.64
C TYR A 81 14.95 1.71 14.38
N PRO A 82 13.77 1.07 14.26
CA PRO A 82 13.66 -0.37 14.00
C PRO A 82 14.38 -0.85 12.73
N THR A 83 14.49 0.03 11.72
CA THR A 83 15.19 -0.25 10.46
C THR A 83 16.71 -0.25 10.59
N ARG A 84 17.25 0.32 11.69
CA ARG A 84 18.69 0.46 11.90
C ARG A 84 19.03 0.31 13.38
N PRO A 85 18.88 -0.91 13.95
CA PRO A 85 18.99 -1.15 15.39
C PRO A 85 20.40 -0.91 15.93
N ASP A 86 21.43 -1.08 15.10
CA ASP A 86 22.83 -0.94 15.51
C ASP A 86 23.24 0.50 15.80
N ILE A 87 22.46 1.48 15.29
CA ILE A 87 22.73 2.90 15.49
C ILE A 87 21.74 3.44 16.52
N GLN A 88 22.26 3.73 17.70
CA GLN A 88 21.51 4.41 18.74
C GLN A 88 21.58 5.93 18.54
N ILE A 89 20.41 6.56 18.32
CA ILE A 89 20.27 8.00 18.07
C ILE A 89 20.33 8.77 19.38
N PHE A 90 19.54 8.35 20.38
CA PHE A 90 19.57 8.94 21.71
C PHE A 90 20.18 7.98 22.71
N ARG A 91 21.23 8.44 23.40
CA ARG A 91 21.93 7.72 24.47
C ARG A 91 21.73 8.50 25.77
N ASP A 92 20.81 8.02 26.60
CA ASP A 92 20.48 8.59 27.91
C ASP A 92 20.13 10.09 27.87
N LEU A 93 19.32 10.49 26.87
CA LEU A 93 18.87 11.86 26.75
C LEU A 93 17.99 12.25 27.95
N ARG A 94 18.31 13.39 28.57
CA ARG A 94 17.47 14.04 29.57
C ARG A 94 17.16 15.46 29.12
N LEU A 95 15.88 15.77 28.97
CA LEU A 95 15.41 17.11 28.63
C LEU A 95 14.16 17.41 29.45
N SER A 96 14.09 18.61 30.00
CA SER A 96 12.93 19.09 30.74
C SER A 96 12.48 20.40 30.10
N PHE A 97 11.26 20.41 29.58
CA PHE A 97 10.63 21.61 29.05
C PHE A 97 9.57 22.03 30.06
N VAL A 98 9.73 23.23 30.60
CA VAL A 98 8.69 23.92 31.35
C VAL A 98 8.02 24.85 30.36
N GLU A 99 6.71 24.74 30.22
CA GLU A 99 5.89 25.69 29.47
C GLU A 99 6.25 27.12 29.93
N GLN A 100 6.86 27.90 29.04
CA GLN A 100 7.03 29.33 29.29
C GLN A 100 5.74 29.99 28.86
N GLN A 101 5.07 30.67 29.80
CA GLN A 101 3.85 31.44 29.58
C GLN A 101 4.00 32.30 28.32
N LEU A 102 3.45 31.85 27.20
CA LEU A 102 3.25 32.69 26.04
C LEU A 102 2.16 33.68 26.44
N ASP A 103 2.54 34.94 26.57
CA ASP A 103 1.63 36.06 26.77
C ASP A 103 0.42 35.92 25.84
N GLU A 104 -0.75 36.31 26.35
CA GLU A 104 -2.14 36.20 25.87
C GLU A 104 -2.44 36.81 24.47
N SER A 105 -1.51 36.70 23.52
CA SER A 105 -1.57 37.31 22.18
C SER A 105 -1.54 36.29 21.04
N THR A 106 -1.23 35.01 21.30
CA THR A 106 -1.17 33.97 20.25
C THR A 106 -2.43 33.11 20.11
N GLN A 107 -3.44 33.29 20.98
CA GLN A 107 -4.70 32.53 20.98
C GLN A 107 -5.64 32.85 19.79
N GLN A 108 -5.29 33.80 18.92
CA GLN A 108 -6.09 34.16 17.74
C GLN A 108 -5.73 33.37 16.46
N ALA A 109 -4.71 32.49 16.49
CA ALA A 109 -4.25 31.77 15.29
C ALA A 109 -4.81 30.34 15.15
N PHE A 110 -5.38 29.76 16.22
CA PHE A 110 -5.91 28.39 16.21
C PHE A 110 -7.43 28.34 16.09
N HIS A 111 -7.96 28.92 15.02
CA HIS A 111 -9.28 28.57 14.52
C HIS A 111 -9.12 27.51 13.42
N PRO A 112 -9.60 26.26 13.57
CA PRO A 112 -9.65 25.32 12.46
C PRO A 112 -10.82 25.71 11.57
N LYS A 113 -10.61 26.68 10.67
CA LYS A 113 -11.55 26.96 9.59
C LYS A 113 -11.03 26.34 8.29
N HIS A 114 -11.87 25.45 7.77
CA HIS A 114 -11.93 24.93 6.39
C HIS A 114 -11.03 23.75 6.02
N LEU A 115 -11.64 22.56 6.05
CA LEU A 115 -11.88 21.70 4.88
C LEU A 115 -10.84 21.83 3.75
N VAL A 116 -9.78 21.01 3.82
CA VAL A 116 -9.03 20.66 2.62
C VAL A 116 -9.79 19.53 1.92
N HIS A 117 -10.66 19.93 1.01
CA HIS A 117 -11.07 19.08 -0.11
C HIS A 117 -9.79 18.77 -0.89
N ARG A 118 -9.21 17.57 -0.72
CA ARG A 118 -8.12 17.15 -1.59
C ARG A 118 -8.68 17.00 -3.00
N ASN A 119 -8.30 17.91 -3.88
CA ASN A 119 -8.38 17.69 -5.32
C ASN A 119 -7.59 16.42 -5.64
N CYS A 120 -8.30 15.35 -6.00
CA CYS A 120 -7.68 14.29 -6.78
C CYS A 120 -7.46 14.86 -8.18
N VAL A 121 -6.20 15.07 -8.55
CA VAL A 121 -5.85 15.30 -9.96
C VAL A 121 -5.96 13.94 -10.63
N ASP A 122 -7.05 13.78 -11.36
CA ASP A 122 -7.31 12.65 -12.24
C ASP A 122 -6.31 12.70 -13.41
N TYR A 123 -5.19 11.96 -13.29
CA TYR A 123 -4.35 11.66 -14.45
C TYR A 123 -4.92 10.41 -15.10
N GLY A 124 -5.76 10.68 -16.11
CA GLY A 124 -6.44 9.65 -16.89
C GLY A 124 -5.50 8.56 -17.40
N LYS A 125 -5.94 7.32 -17.20
CA LYS A 125 -5.97 6.26 -18.23
C LYS A 125 -4.78 6.23 -19.21
N GLN A 126 -3.72 5.50 -18.84
CA GLN A 126 -3.24 4.33 -19.59
C GLN A 126 -2.01 3.71 -18.90
N GLU A 127 -2.17 2.48 -18.43
CA GLU A 127 -1.07 1.57 -18.13
C GLU A 127 -0.25 1.32 -19.40
N GLN A 128 1.00 1.76 -19.41
CA GLN A 128 2.06 1.13 -20.21
C GLN A 128 3.43 1.44 -19.57
N SER A 129 3.95 0.44 -18.86
CA SER A 129 5.36 0.10 -18.67
C SER A 129 6.41 1.22 -18.91
N CYS A 130 6.87 1.85 -17.82
CA CYS A 130 8.20 2.49 -17.80
C CYS A 130 9.20 1.57 -17.07
N PHE A 131 9.83 0.70 -17.86
CA PHE A 131 11.11 0.09 -17.52
C PHE A 131 12.15 1.23 -17.48
N LEU A 132 12.62 1.63 -16.30
CA LEU A 132 13.78 2.54 -16.19
C LEU A 132 14.97 1.80 -15.59
N HIS A 133 15.82 1.43 -16.52
CA HIS A 133 17.15 0.86 -16.37
C HIS A 133 18.07 1.87 -15.64
N HIS A 134 18.26 1.72 -14.33
CA HIS A 134 19.22 2.54 -13.61
C HIS A 134 20.66 2.05 -13.89
N LYS A 135 21.42 2.81 -14.68
CA LYS A 135 22.89 2.74 -14.62
C LYS A 135 23.35 3.36 -13.29
N PRO A 136 24.28 2.73 -12.55
CA PRO A 136 24.84 3.32 -11.35
C PRO A 136 25.81 4.47 -11.70
N ILE A 137 25.72 5.56 -10.95
CA ILE A 137 26.64 6.70 -10.98
C ILE A 137 27.83 6.33 -10.08
N PRO A 138 29.09 6.38 -10.55
CA PRO A 138 30.24 6.04 -9.72
C PRO A 138 30.56 7.18 -8.74
N ILE A 139 30.68 6.83 -7.46
CA ILE A 139 31.19 7.71 -6.42
C ILE A 139 32.71 7.58 -6.43
N GLU A 140 33.37 8.47 -7.16
CA GLU A 140 34.78 8.77 -6.91
C GLU A 140 34.96 10.29 -6.87
N ARG A 141 35.65 10.72 -5.81
CA ARG A 141 36.12 12.08 -5.47
C ARG A 141 35.16 13.05 -4.75
N ILE A 142 35.53 13.21 -3.47
CA ILE A 142 35.45 14.38 -2.55
C ILE A 142 34.18 14.45 -1.70
#